data_AF-E8MY05-F1
#
_entry.id   AF-E8MY05-F1
#
_cell.length_a   1.000
_cell.length_b   1.000
_cell.length_c   1.000
_cell.angle_alpha   90.00
_cell.angle_beta   90.00
_cell.angle_gamma   90.00
#
_symmetry.space_group_name_H-M   'P 1'
#
loop_
_entity.id
_entity.type
_entity.pdbx_description
1 polymer ?
#
loop_
_entity_poly.entity_id
_entity_poly.type
_entity_poly.pdbx_seq_one_letter_code
_entity_poly.pdbx_strand_id
1 'polypeptide(L)'
;MLDLLIGAGILFCAVKAMQENRLLVSALWLALTSALVSWMMYRVGAAEVAVVELSVGAGLVTVLFVFAINIAGDESLTRQSLVPRPLAWFAVVFSMGLLVWMIMPTLQSERMRAVLEQTGVLAGLFRSVLWEDRRVDTLMQVVLFFAGALAVLGLIGEQRKSHEESE
;
A
#
# COMPACT_ATOMS: atom_id res chain seq x y z
N MET A 1 15.18 8.76 17.48
CA MET A 1 16.09 9.15 16.38
C MET A 1 15.99 8.18 15.21
N LEU A 2 16.11 6.87 15.43
CA LEU A 2 15.95 5.86 14.37
C LEU A 2 14.58 5.94 13.66
N ASP A 3 13.48 6.11 14.40
CA ASP A 3 12.14 6.17 13.79
C ASP A 3 11.93 7.43 12.92
N LEU A 4 12.59 8.55 13.26
CA LEU A 4 12.62 9.76 12.41
C LEU A 4 13.41 9.52 11.12
N LEU A 5 14.52 8.77 11.21
CA LEU A 5 15.34 8.42 10.05
C LEU A 5 14.59 7.47 9.11
N ILE A 6 13.88 6.47 9.67
CA ILE A 6 13.00 5.59 8.90
C ILE A 6 11.89 6.42 8.23
N GLY A 7 11.21 7.30 8.97
CA GLY A 7 10.17 8.18 8.43
C GLY A 7 10.68 9.07 7.28
N ALA A 8 11.86 9.66 7.44
CA ALA A 8 12.50 10.43 6.37
C ALA A 8 12.85 9.54 5.15
N GLY A 9 13.32 8.31 5.40
CA GLY A 9 13.58 7.31 4.38
C GLY A 9 12.33 6.92 3.58
N ILE A 10 11.20 6.70 4.27
CA ILE A 10 9.90 6.41 3.65
C ILE A 10 9.50 7.55 2.70
N LEU A 11 9.54 8.80 3.18
CA LEU A 11 9.19 9.97 2.37
C LEU A 11 10.12 10.12 1.17
N PHE A 12 11.42 9.95 1.37
CA PHE A 12 12.40 10.02 0.28
C PHE A 12 12.14 8.96 -0.79
N CYS A 13 11.92 7.71 -0.39
CA CYS A 13 11.64 6.61 -1.32
C CYS A 13 10.32 6.83 -2.08
N ALA A 14 9.27 7.30 -1.40
CA ALA A 14 7.99 7.60 -2.02
C ALA A 14 8.12 8.72 -3.06
N VAL A 15 8.87 9.79 -2.75
CA VAL A 15 9.13 10.88 -3.69
C VAL A 15 9.95 10.38 -4.89
N LYS A 16 10.95 9.54 -4.67
CA LYS A 16 11.74 8.94 -5.76
C LYS A 16 10.90 8.05 -6.67
N ALA A 17 10.00 7.24 -6.10
CA ALA A 17 9.07 6.43 -6.88
C ALA A 17 8.21 7.27 -7.83
N MET A 18 7.72 8.43 -7.37
CA MET A 18 6.89 9.32 -8.19
C MET A 18 7.67 10.11 -9.26
N GLN A 19 8.97 10.28 -9.09
CA GLN A 19 9.81 11.06 -10.00
C GLN A 19 10.45 10.22 -11.10
N GLU A 20 10.49 8.90 -10.94
CA GLU A 20 11.16 7.98 -11.83
C GLU A 20 10.35 7.74 -13.12
N ASN A 21 11.02 7.77 -14.27
CA ASN A 21 10.36 7.66 -15.58
C ASN A 21 10.30 6.21 -16.10
N ARG A 22 11.06 5.30 -15.47
CA ARG A 22 11.03 3.86 -15.76
C ARG A 22 10.14 3.16 -14.76
N LEU A 23 9.18 2.38 -15.26
CA LEU A 23 8.16 1.74 -14.44
C LEU A 23 8.80 0.71 -13.49
N LEU A 24 9.79 -0.05 -13.96
CA LEU A 24 10.49 -1.02 -13.12
C LEU A 24 11.23 -0.36 -11.95
N VAL A 25 11.93 0.75 -12.20
CA VAL A 25 12.69 1.45 -11.15
C VAL A 25 11.74 2.14 -10.17
N SER A 26 10.63 2.71 -10.66
CA SER A 26 9.57 3.25 -9.80
C SER A 26 8.98 2.17 -8.88
N ALA A 27 8.66 0.99 -9.43
CA ALA A 27 8.13 -0.14 -8.66
C ALA A 27 9.10 -0.61 -7.56
N LEU A 28 10.42 -0.62 -7.82
CA LEU A 28 11.42 -0.94 -6.81
C LEU A 28 11.47 0.10 -5.67
N TRP A 29 11.36 1.40 -5.99
CA TRP A 29 11.25 2.44 -4.95
C TRP A 29 9.96 2.30 -4.13
N LEU A 30 8.85 1.89 -4.73
CA LEU A 30 7.60 1.58 -4.00
C LEU A 30 7.77 0.35 -3.10
N ALA A 31 8.42 -0.71 -3.59
CA ALA A 31 8.71 -1.90 -2.78
C ALA A 31 9.57 -1.54 -1.55
N LEU A 32 10.60 -0.71 -1.74
CA LEU A 32 11.43 -0.23 -0.64
C LEU A 32 10.63 0.65 0.33
N THR A 33 9.73 1.50 -0.17
CA THR A 33 8.82 2.30 0.66
C THR A 33 7.98 1.38 1.55
N SER A 34 7.34 0.37 0.97
CA SER A 34 6.51 -0.60 1.71
C SER A 34 7.34 -1.40 2.73
N ALA A 35 8.56 -1.82 2.40
CA ALA A 35 9.47 -2.48 3.34
C ALA A 35 9.84 -1.59 4.54
N LEU A 36 10.12 -0.30 4.31
CA LEU A 36 10.39 0.66 5.39
C LEU A 36 9.14 0.96 6.22
N VAL A 37 7.95 1.03 5.60
CA VAL A 37 6.69 1.16 6.32
C VAL A 37 6.43 -0.05 7.21
N SER A 38 6.64 -1.27 6.70
CA SER A 38 6.53 -2.50 7.48
C SER A 38 7.49 -2.48 8.68
N TRP A 39 8.74 -2.07 8.48
CA TRP A 39 9.70 -1.93 9.59
C TRP A 39 9.21 -0.90 10.62
N MET A 40 8.67 0.24 10.19
CA MET A 40 8.09 1.24 11.09
C MET A 40 6.90 0.67 11.88
N MET A 41 6.00 -0.08 11.24
CA MET A 41 4.87 -0.75 11.89
C MET A 41 5.32 -1.76 12.95
N TYR A 42 6.36 -2.55 12.63
CA TYR A 42 6.94 -3.51 13.57
C TYR A 42 7.50 -2.79 14.80
N ARG A 43 8.18 -1.66 14.60
CA ARG A 43 8.77 -0.83 15.67
C ARG A 43 7.72 -0.24 16.61
N VAL A 44 6.54 0.13 16.12
CA VAL A 44 5.44 0.65 16.93
C VAL A 44 4.57 -0.45 17.55
N GLY A 45 4.99 -1.72 17.47
CA GLY A 45 4.31 -2.86 18.11
C GLY A 45 3.22 -3.52 17.26
N ALA A 46 3.02 -3.10 16.01
CA ALA A 46 2.04 -3.67 15.09
C ALA A 46 2.65 -4.81 14.26
N ALA A 47 3.20 -5.83 14.92
CA ALA A 47 3.97 -6.89 14.26
C ALA A 47 3.15 -7.70 13.24
N GLU A 48 1.90 -8.02 13.55
CA GLU A 48 1.04 -8.80 12.63
C GLU A 48 0.77 -8.03 11.32
N VAL A 49 0.44 -6.74 11.43
CA VAL A 49 0.21 -5.86 10.26
C VAL A 49 1.51 -5.62 9.49
N ALA A 50 2.64 -5.49 10.19
CA ALA A 50 3.95 -5.33 9.56
C ALA A 50 4.32 -6.52 8.67
N VAL A 51 4.07 -7.75 9.12
CA VAL A 51 4.33 -8.97 8.32
C VAL A 51 3.38 -9.03 7.12
N VAL A 52 2.13 -8.64 7.27
CA VAL A 52 1.18 -8.54 6.14
C VAL A 52 1.67 -7.52 5.11
N GLU A 53 2.09 -6.33 5.53
CA GLU A 53 2.62 -5.31 4.61
C GLU A 53 3.91 -5.77 3.92
N LEU A 54 4.82 -6.43 4.65
CA LEU A 54 6.07 -6.94 4.06
C LEU A 54 5.81 -8.05 3.03
N SER A 55 4.86 -8.94 3.32
CA SER A 55 4.56 -10.08 2.47
C SER A 55 3.70 -9.69 1.26
N VAL A 56 2.62 -8.94 1.48
CA VAL A 56 1.67 -8.57 0.43
C VAL A 56 2.11 -7.31 -0.30
N GLY A 57 2.36 -6.22 0.45
CA GLY A 57 2.72 -4.92 -0.11
C GLY A 57 4.09 -4.96 -0.79
N ALA A 58 5.14 -5.21 -0.02
CA ALA A 58 6.51 -5.22 -0.54
C ALA A 58 6.85 -6.49 -1.35
N GLY A 59 6.13 -7.59 -1.16
CA GLY A 59 6.38 -8.90 -1.78
C GLY A 59 5.44 -9.24 -2.95
N LEU A 60 4.22 -9.68 -2.67
CA LEU A 60 3.30 -10.20 -3.69
C LEU A 60 2.96 -9.15 -4.75
N VAL A 61 2.49 -7.98 -4.32
CA VAL A 61 2.00 -6.92 -5.21
C VAL A 61 3.13 -6.38 -6.10
N THR A 62 4.33 -6.22 -5.55
CA THR A 62 5.49 -5.73 -6.30
C THR A 62 5.96 -6.75 -7.34
N VAL A 63 5.95 -8.05 -7.02
CA VAL A 63 6.26 -9.11 -8.00
C VAL A 63 5.22 -9.11 -9.13
N LEU A 64 3.94 -8.97 -8.80
CA LEU A 64 2.88 -8.85 -9.81
C LEU A 64 3.07 -7.62 -10.69
N PHE A 65 3.47 -6.48 -10.12
CA PHE A 65 3.80 -5.28 -10.90
C PHE A 65 5.00 -5.51 -11.81
N VAL A 66 6.10 -6.07 -11.31
CA VAL A 66 7.29 -6.35 -12.13
C VAL A 66 6.94 -7.33 -13.25
N PHE A 67 6.13 -8.35 -12.97
CA PHE A 67 5.65 -9.29 -13.99
C PHE A 67 4.79 -8.61 -15.05
N ALA A 68 3.82 -7.80 -14.64
CA ALA A 68 2.96 -7.05 -15.55
C ALA A 68 3.75 -6.05 -16.41
N ILE A 69 4.71 -5.33 -15.81
CA ILE A 69 5.59 -4.40 -16.52
C ILE A 69 6.48 -5.15 -17.53
N ASN A 70 6.99 -6.33 -17.17
CA ASN A 70 7.79 -7.14 -18.08
C ASN A 70 6.97 -7.64 -19.29
N ILE A 71 5.69 -7.95 -19.09
CA ILE A 71 4.78 -8.32 -20.19
C ILE A 71 4.42 -7.10 -21.06
N ALA A 72 4.12 -5.96 -20.44
CA ALA A 72 3.69 -4.75 -21.15
C ALA A 72 4.84 -3.98 -21.81
N GLY A 73 6.08 -4.16 -21.33
CA GLY A 73 7.27 -3.41 -21.72
C GLY A 73 7.61 -2.28 -20.74
N ASP A 74 8.90 -2.11 -20.43
CA ASP A 74 9.44 -0.99 -19.62
C ASP A 74 9.80 0.20 -20.50
N GLU A 75 8.79 0.78 -21.16
CA GLU A 75 8.98 2.00 -21.94
C GLU A 75 9.08 3.22 -21.02
N SER A 76 10.04 4.10 -21.30
CA SER A 76 10.15 5.37 -20.59
C SER A 76 8.92 6.23 -20.88
N LEU A 77 8.17 6.59 -19.84
CA LEU A 77 6.99 7.43 -20.01
C LEU A 77 7.38 8.76 -20.65
N THR A 78 6.87 9.04 -21.85
CA THR A 78 7.02 10.36 -22.47
C THR A 78 6.13 11.33 -21.71
N ARG A 79 6.73 12.32 -21.09
CA ARG A 79 6.11 13.21 -20.09
C ARG A 79 5.07 14.16 -20.70
N GLN A 80 3.91 13.66 -21.11
CA GLN A 80 2.75 14.48 -21.42
C GLN A 80 1.87 14.57 -20.17
N SER A 81 2.16 15.55 -19.31
CA SER A 81 1.32 15.82 -18.14
C SER A 81 0.00 16.44 -18.59
N LEU A 82 -1.08 15.66 -18.57
CA LEU A 82 -2.45 16.15 -18.82
C LEU A 82 -2.90 17.14 -17.73
N VAL A 83 -2.33 17.05 -16.53
CA VAL A 83 -2.67 17.90 -15.38
C VAL A 83 -1.70 19.08 -15.30
N PRO A 84 -2.19 20.33 -15.18
CA PRO A 84 -1.33 21.48 -14.98
C PRO A 84 -0.64 21.40 -13.60
N ARG A 85 0.68 21.65 -13.57
CA ARG A 85 1.52 21.59 -12.36
C ARG A 85 0.92 22.28 -11.11
N PRO A 86 0.33 23.50 -11.17
CA PRO A 86 -0.24 24.12 -9.98
C PRO A 86 -1.40 23.32 -9.39
N LEU A 87 -2.23 22.69 -10.24
CA LEU A 87 -3.36 21.88 -9.78
C LEU A 87 -2.90 20.59 -9.10
N ALA A 88 -1.86 19.95 -9.65
CA ALA A 88 -1.25 18.78 -9.02
C ALA A 88 -0.69 19.12 -7.64
N TRP A 89 0.00 20.27 -7.51
CA TRP A 89 0.54 20.70 -6.21
C TRP A 89 -0.56 21.06 -5.22
N PHE A 90 -1.62 21.74 -5.68
CA PHE A 90 -2.80 22.01 -4.87
C PHE A 90 -3.43 20.72 -4.34
N ALA A 91 -3.59 19.69 -5.18
CA ALA A 91 -4.15 18.40 -4.76
C ALA A 91 -3.30 17.71 -3.68
N VAL A 92 -1.97 17.75 -3.81
CA VAL A 92 -1.06 17.18 -2.81
C VAL A 92 -1.15 17.94 -1.48
N VAL A 93 -1.04 19.27 -1.51
CA VAL A 93 -1.09 20.10 -0.30
C VAL A 93 -2.46 20.00 0.38
N PHE A 94 -3.54 20.01 -0.39
CA PHE A 94 -4.89 19.86 0.11
C PHE A 94 -5.10 18.49 0.77
N SER A 95 -4.65 17.41 0.13
CA SER A 95 -4.71 16.04 0.70
C SER A 95 -3.88 15.93 1.98
N MET A 96 -2.68 16.50 2.00
CA MET A 96 -1.85 16.58 3.21
C MET A 96 -2.55 17.37 4.33
N GLY A 97 -3.15 18.51 4.00
CA GLY A 97 -3.87 19.35 4.96
C GLY A 97 -5.06 18.62 5.58
N LEU A 98 -5.86 17.93 4.77
CA LEU A 98 -6.96 17.09 5.24
C LEU A 98 -6.47 15.95 6.13
N LEU A 99 -5.38 15.29 5.76
CA LEU A 99 -4.80 14.20 6.53
C LEU A 99 -4.31 14.68 7.90
N VAL A 100 -3.62 15.83 7.95
CA VAL A 100 -3.19 16.46 9.22
C VAL A 100 -4.40 16.85 10.06
N TRP A 101 -5.44 17.44 9.47
CA TRP A 101 -6.66 17.78 10.19
C TRP A 101 -7.31 16.52 10.78
N MET A 102 -7.44 15.44 10.02
CA MET A 102 -8.06 14.20 10.51
C MET A 102 -7.26 13.53 11.63
N ILE A 103 -5.93 13.65 11.60
CA ILE A 103 -5.04 13.01 12.58
C ILE A 103 -4.90 13.84 13.87
N MET A 104 -4.91 15.17 13.78
CA MET A 104 -4.76 16.09 14.93
C MET A 104 -5.62 15.73 16.16
N PRO A 105 -6.95 15.54 16.07
CA PRO A 105 -7.78 15.23 17.24
C PRO A 105 -7.40 13.88 17.87
N THR A 106 -6.95 12.92 17.05
CA THR A 106 -6.54 11.59 17.51
C THR A 106 -5.22 11.65 18.27
N LEU A 107 -4.27 12.51 17.85
CA LEU A 107 -3.00 12.72 18.56
C LEU A 107 -3.18 13.40 19.93
N GLN A 108 -4.23 14.18 20.08
CA GLN A 108 -4.58 14.86 21.33
C GLN A 108 -5.37 13.97 22.30
N SER A 109 -5.80 12.78 21.86
CA SER A 109 -6.58 11.86 22.69
C SER A 109 -5.70 11.14 23.72
N GLU A 110 -6.09 11.23 25.00
CA GLU A 110 -5.45 10.48 26.09
C GLU A 110 -5.48 8.95 25.85
N ARG A 111 -6.48 8.47 25.09
CA ARG A 111 -6.59 7.06 24.70
C ARG A 111 -5.43 6.62 23.81
N MET A 112 -4.95 7.48 22.92
CA MET A 112 -3.81 7.17 22.03
C MET A 112 -2.51 7.08 22.85
N ARG A 113 -2.33 7.97 23.82
CA ARG A 113 -1.16 7.98 24.71
C ARG A 113 -1.10 6.73 25.58
N ALA A 114 -2.23 6.32 26.15
CA ALA A 114 -2.34 5.10 26.93
C ALA A 114 -2.04 3.83 26.12
N VAL A 115 -2.46 3.78 24.84
CA VAL A 115 -2.18 2.65 23.94
C VAL A 115 -0.72 2.58 23.53
N LEU A 116 -0.09 3.73 23.25
CA LEU A 116 1.34 3.82 22.91
C LEU A 116 2.26 3.37 24.07
N GLU A 117 1.80 3.51 25.31
CA GLU A 117 2.55 3.12 26.51
C GLU A 117 2.47 1.59 26.77
N GLN A 118 1.46 0.91 26.20
CA GLN A 118 1.18 -0.50 26.45
C GLN A 118 1.57 -1.39 25.25
N THR A 119 2.85 -1.36 24.87
CA THR A 119 3.42 -2.07 23.71
C THR A 119 3.34 -3.61 23.78
N GLY A 120 3.02 -4.20 24.93
CA GLY A 120 2.98 -5.67 25.13
C GLY A 120 1.60 -6.34 25.10
N VAL A 121 0.50 -5.60 25.30
CA VAL A 121 -0.86 -6.19 25.41
C VAL A 121 -1.59 -6.23 24.06
N LEU A 122 -1.07 -5.54 23.05
CA LEU A 122 -1.75 -5.32 21.77
C LEU A 122 -1.90 -6.57 20.87
N ALA A 123 -0.96 -7.52 20.93
CA ALA A 123 -1.00 -8.71 20.07
C ALA A 123 -2.23 -9.60 20.35
N GLY A 124 -2.58 -9.81 21.63
CA GLY A 124 -3.80 -10.54 22.01
C GLY A 124 -5.08 -9.82 21.60
N LEU A 125 -5.07 -8.48 21.66
CA LEU A 125 -6.18 -7.62 21.27
C LEU A 125 -6.46 -7.70 19.76
N PHE A 126 -5.43 -7.68 18.90
CA PHE A 126 -5.66 -7.74 17.45
C PHE A 126 -6.40 -9.01 17.03
N ARG A 127 -5.99 -10.17 17.57
CA ARG A 127 -6.67 -11.45 17.27
C ARG A 127 -8.13 -11.41 17.70
N SER A 128 -8.44 -10.93 18.90
CA SER A 128 -9.82 -10.81 19.38
C SER A 128 -10.64 -9.85 18.52
N VAL A 129 -10.10 -8.70 18.15
CA VAL A 129 -10.79 -7.73 17.31
C VAL A 129 -11.06 -8.32 15.93
N LEU A 130 -10.09 -8.97 15.30
CA LEU A 130 -10.22 -9.49 13.94
C LEU A 130 -11.19 -10.68 13.86
N TRP A 131 -11.09 -11.62 14.79
CA TRP A 131 -11.87 -12.86 14.75
C TRP A 131 -13.19 -12.83 15.53
N GLU A 132 -13.36 -11.90 16.48
CA GLU A 132 -14.58 -11.79 17.28
C GLU A 132 -15.38 -10.54 16.88
N ASP A 133 -14.84 -9.35 17.12
CA ASP A 133 -15.55 -8.08 16.91
C ASP A 133 -15.81 -7.78 15.42
N ARG A 134 -14.82 -8.09 14.57
CA ARG A 134 -14.79 -7.75 13.14
C ARG A 134 -14.90 -8.97 12.23
N ARG A 135 -15.39 -10.10 12.76
CA ARG A 135 -15.50 -11.36 12.03
C ARG A 135 -16.24 -11.26 10.69
N VAL A 136 -17.28 -10.43 10.63
CA VAL A 136 -18.09 -10.23 9.41
C VAL A 136 -17.28 -9.48 8.36
N ASP A 137 -16.57 -8.43 8.77
CA ASP A 137 -15.69 -7.65 7.89
C ASP A 137 -14.57 -8.56 7.32
N THR A 138 -13.98 -9.41 8.16
CA THR A 138 -12.95 -10.38 7.74
C THR A 138 -13.48 -11.42 6.75
N LEU A 139 -14.66 -12.00 7.01
CA LEU A 139 -15.29 -12.95 6.07
C LEU A 139 -15.58 -12.30 4.72
N MET A 140 -16.10 -11.07 4.73
CA MET A 140 -16.39 -10.33 3.51
C MET A 140 -15.11 -9.99 2.73
N GLN A 141 -14.02 -9.67 3.44
CA GLN A 141 -12.71 -9.46 2.82
C GLN A 141 -12.17 -10.72 2.13
N VAL A 142 -12.34 -11.90 2.75
CA VAL A 142 -11.98 -13.18 2.12
C VAL A 142 -12.80 -13.43 0.85
N VAL A 143 -14.11 -13.19 0.89
CA VAL A 143 -14.98 -13.30 -0.30
C VAL A 143 -14.53 -12.35 -1.40
N LEU A 144 -14.14 -11.11 -1.07
CA LEU A 144 -13.63 -10.14 -2.03
C LEU A 144 -12.31 -10.58 -2.67
N PHE A 145 -11.40 -11.22 -1.92
CA PHE A 145 -10.17 -11.78 -2.50
C PHE A 145 -10.46 -12.87 -3.53
N PHE A 146 -11.39 -13.78 -3.23
CA PHE A 146 -11.81 -14.80 -4.19
C PHE A 146 -12.52 -14.20 -5.40
N ALA A 147 -13.43 -13.25 -5.18
CA ALA A 147 -14.10 -12.56 -6.27
C ALA A 147 -13.10 -11.84 -7.20
N GLY A 148 -12.12 -11.15 -6.63
CA GLY A 148 -11.04 -10.51 -7.39
C GLY A 148 -10.21 -11.52 -8.18
N ALA A 149 -9.82 -12.64 -7.57
CA ALA A 149 -9.07 -13.69 -8.25
C ALA A 149 -9.87 -14.33 -9.40
N LEU A 150 -11.16 -14.64 -9.19
CA LEU A 150 -12.04 -15.18 -10.22
C LEU A 150 -12.28 -14.18 -11.35
N ALA A 151 -12.42 -12.89 -11.05
CA ALA A 151 -12.56 -11.85 -12.05
C ALA A 151 -11.32 -11.74 -12.95
N VAL A 152 -10.11 -11.79 -12.38
CA VAL A 152 -8.85 -11.80 -13.14
C VAL A 152 -8.73 -13.05 -14.00
N LEU A 153 -9.09 -14.24 -13.48
CA LEU A 153 -9.09 -15.47 -14.26
C LEU A 153 -10.10 -15.42 -15.42
N GLY A 154 -11.29 -14.85 -15.20
CA GLY A 154 -12.28 -14.61 -16.25
C GLY A 154 -11.75 -13.73 -17.37
N LEU A 155 -11.10 -12.61 -17.02
CA LEU A 155 -10.52 -11.66 -17.98
C LEU A 155 -9.43 -12.32 -18.86
N ILE A 156 -8.55 -13.13 -18.25
CA ILE A 156 -7.48 -13.83 -18.97
C ILE A 156 -8.06 -14.97 -19.84
N GLY A 157 -9.13 -15.63 -19.39
CA GLY A 157 -9.77 -16.73 -20.11
C GLY A 157 -10.51 -16.30 -21.38
N GLU A 158 -11.13 -15.12 -21.37
CA GLU A 158 -11.94 -14.62 -22.48
C GLU A 158 -11.09 -14.21 -23.69
N GLN A 159 -9.87 -13.71 -23.47
CA GLN A 159 -8.94 -13.35 -24.54
C GLN A 159 -8.57 -14.53 -25.44
N ARG A 160 -8.51 -15.77 -24.91
CA ARG A 160 -8.19 -16.96 -25.72
C ARG A 160 -9.30 -17.36 -26.68
N LYS A 161 -10.57 -17.27 -26.24
CA LYS A 161 -11.72 -17.68 -27.06
C LYS A 161 -11.91 -16.78 -28.29
N SER A 162 -11.67 -15.48 -28.16
CA SER A 162 -11.81 -14.55 -29.30
C SER A 162 -10.80 -14.80 -30.43
N HIS A 163 -9.64 -15.40 -30.11
CA HIS A 163 -8.63 -15.73 -31.12
C HIS A 163 -9.00 -17.02 -31.88
N GLU A 164 -9.55 -18.02 -31.18
CA GLU A 164 -9.99 -19.29 -31.79
C GLU A 164 -11.23 -19.15 -32.69
N GLU A 165 -12.13 -18.19 -32.44
CA GLU A 165 -13.30 -17.93 -33.31
C GLU A 165 -12.98 -17.03 -34.53
N SER A 166 -11.76 -16.49 -34.63
CA SER A 166 -11.32 -15.60 -35.71
C SER A 166 -10.42 -16.24 -36.76
N GLU A 167 -10.00 -17.50 -36.56
CA GLU A 167 -9.34 -18.37 -37.55
C GLU A 167 -10.35 -19.33 -38.21
#